data_AF-A0AAU4WXM8-F1
#
_entry.id   AF-A0AAU4WXM8-F1
#
_cell.length_a   1.000
_cell.length_b   1.000
_cell.length_c   1.000
_cell.angle_alpha   90.00
_cell.angle_beta   90.00
_cell.angle_gamma   90.00
#
_symmetry.space_group_name_H-M   'P 1'
#
loop_
_entity.id
_entity.type
_entity.pdbx_description
1 polymer ?
#
loop_
_entity_poly.entity_id
_entity_poly.type
_entity_poly.pdbx_seq_one_letter_code
_entity_poly.pdbx_strand_id
1 'polypeptide(L)'
;MERADRNFGELLQELRVTQTGVQILFAFLLTLAFTPRFPSLDAVQRATYIATLLLAVLAAALFTAPAALHRALFRRGAKPQIVQMSSRLATAGLSVLVLALTGSVLLVVDVTAGRAAGIAAGAGTFAVCVGLWGVLPRLVRRSLTRAQEETDTPSP
;
A
#
# COMPACT_ATOMS: atom_id res chain seq x y z
N MET A 1 -21.08 15.55 11.94
CA MET A 1 -20.23 16.42 11.09
C MET A 1 -18.78 16.37 11.58
N GLU A 2 -18.47 16.80 12.80
CA GLU A 2 -17.09 16.77 13.34
C GLU A 2 -16.42 15.40 13.34
N ARG A 3 -17.13 14.31 13.72
CA ARG A 3 -16.52 12.97 13.77
C ARG A 3 -16.05 12.47 12.40
N ALA A 4 -16.81 12.76 11.33
CA ALA A 4 -16.44 12.36 9.97
C ALA A 4 -15.25 13.16 9.43
N ASP A 5 -15.20 14.46 9.76
CA ASP A 5 -14.07 15.32 9.38
C ASP A 5 -12.80 14.95 10.17
N ARG A 6 -12.92 14.60 11.46
CA ARG A 6 -11.80 14.08 12.28
C ARG A 6 -11.26 12.75 11.76
N ASN A 7 -12.11 11.75 11.55
CA ASN A 7 -11.71 10.44 11.01
C ASN A 7 -11.06 10.59 9.62
N PHE A 8 -11.56 11.51 8.80
CA PHE A 8 -10.95 11.80 7.50
C PHE A 8 -9.57 12.46 7.65
N GLY A 9 -9.41 13.38 8.61
CA GLY A 9 -8.12 13.97 8.95
C GLY A 9 -7.09 12.93 9.40
N GLU A 10 -7.49 11.99 10.25
CA GLU A 10 -6.66 10.86 10.69
C GLU A 10 -6.25 9.97 9.51
N LEU A 11 -7.21 9.59 8.64
CA LEU A 11 -6.92 8.84 7.42
C LEU A 11 -5.92 9.56 6.51
N LEU A 12 -6.08 10.87 6.31
CA LEU A 12 -5.14 11.65 5.51
C LEU A 12 -3.74 11.71 6.13
N GLN A 13 -3.64 11.72 7.46
CA GLN A 13 -2.36 11.67 8.15
C GLN A 13 -1.68 10.31 7.97
N GLU A 14 -2.41 9.21 8.13
CA GLU A 14 -1.91 7.85 7.86
C GLU A 14 -1.46 7.69 6.40
N LEU A 15 -2.25 8.24 5.46
CA LEU A 15 -1.91 8.24 4.04
C LEU A 15 -0.66 9.05 3.73
N ARG A 16 -0.45 10.19 4.40
CA ARG A 16 0.78 10.99 4.23
C ARG A 16 2.03 10.23 4.66
N VAL A 17 1.97 9.50 5.77
CA VAL A 17 3.09 8.64 6.22
C VAL A 17 3.42 7.60 5.16
N THR A 18 2.39 6.94 4.63
CA THR A 18 2.56 5.92 3.59
C THR A 18 3.07 6.51 2.27
N GLN A 19 2.59 7.70 1.91
CA GLN A 19 2.93 8.40 0.68
C GLN A 19 4.43 8.73 0.58
N THR A 20 5.08 9.08 1.69
CA THR A 20 6.53 9.31 1.71
C THR A 20 7.31 8.04 1.30
N GLY A 21 6.88 6.88 1.77
CA GLY A 21 7.48 5.59 1.37
C GLY A 21 7.37 5.33 -0.14
N VAL A 22 6.21 5.63 -0.73
CA VAL A 22 5.98 5.50 -2.18
C VAL A 22 6.88 6.43 -2.99
N GLN A 23 7.05 7.68 -2.54
CA GLN A 23 7.90 8.65 -3.23
C GLN A 23 9.38 8.22 -3.24
N ILE A 24 9.88 7.71 -2.11
CA ILE A 24 11.24 7.17 -2.02
C ILE A 24 11.40 5.99 -2.98
N LEU A 25 10.47 5.03 -2.95
CA LEU A 25 10.47 3.88 -3.87
C LEU A 25 10.50 4.32 -5.34
N PHE A 26 9.62 5.26 -5.70
CA PHE A 26 9.51 5.80 -7.04
C PHE A 26 10.81 6.49 -7.48
N ALA A 27 11.41 7.31 -6.61
CA ALA A 27 12.69 7.97 -6.89
C ALA A 27 13.81 6.95 -7.11
N PHE A 28 13.92 5.92 -6.26
CA PHE A 28 14.91 4.86 -6.41
C PHE A 28 14.77 4.11 -7.74
N LEU A 29 13.54 3.75 -8.11
CA LEU A 29 13.27 3.11 -9.40
C LEU A 29 13.67 4.04 -10.55
N LEU A 30 13.27 5.32 -10.50
CA LEU A 30 13.63 6.28 -11.53
C LEU A 30 15.15 6.43 -11.69
N THR A 31 15.88 6.53 -10.58
CA THR A 31 17.35 6.57 -10.59
C THR A 31 17.94 5.33 -11.24
N LEU A 32 17.38 4.14 -10.96
CA LEU A 32 17.85 2.87 -11.52
C LEU A 32 17.83 2.89 -13.06
N ALA A 33 16.82 3.49 -13.71
CA ALA A 33 16.76 3.61 -15.17
C ALA A 33 17.90 4.42 -15.80
N PHE A 34 18.49 5.35 -15.06
CA PHE A 34 19.60 6.19 -15.54
C PHE A 34 20.98 5.65 -15.15
N THR A 35 21.04 4.52 -14.43
CA THR A 35 22.33 3.90 -14.10
C THR A 35 22.94 3.20 -15.31
N PRO A 36 24.28 3.17 -15.45
CA PRO A 36 24.97 2.45 -16.52
C PRO A 36 24.67 0.95 -16.57
N ARG A 37 24.15 0.39 -15.47
CA ARG A 37 23.73 -1.02 -15.36
C ARG A 37 22.40 -1.29 -16.07
N PHE A 38 21.53 -0.30 -16.25
CA PHE A 38 20.19 -0.51 -16.80
C PHE A 38 20.15 -1.14 -18.21
N PRO A 39 21.01 -0.73 -19.17
CA PRO A 39 21.05 -1.37 -20.48
C PRO A 39 21.43 -2.85 -20.43
N SER A 40 22.17 -3.28 -19.41
CA SER A 40 22.63 -4.66 -19.21
C SER A 40 21.63 -5.57 -18.48
N LEU A 41 20.45 -5.06 -18.10
CA LEU A 41 19.37 -5.88 -17.55
C LEU A 41 18.80 -6.81 -18.62
N ASP A 42 18.48 -8.04 -18.22
CA ASP A 42 17.75 -8.95 -19.10
C ASP A 42 16.29 -8.51 -19.32
N ALA A 43 15.61 -9.18 -20.25
CA ALA A 43 14.24 -8.83 -20.63
C ALA A 43 13.26 -8.94 -19.44
N VAL A 44 13.44 -9.92 -18.56
CA VAL A 44 12.54 -10.16 -17.41
C VAL A 44 12.78 -9.12 -16.33
N GLN A 45 14.04 -8.77 -16.05
CA GLN A 45 14.41 -7.68 -15.14
C GLN A 45 13.84 -6.35 -15.61
N ARG A 46 13.97 -6.04 -16.90
CA ARG A 46 13.43 -4.79 -17.47
C ARG A 46 11.90 -4.76 -17.43
N ALA A 47 11.22 -5.87 -17.74
CA ALA A 47 9.77 -5.96 -17.62
C ALA A 47 9.29 -5.81 -16.17
N THR A 48 9.98 -6.47 -15.23
CA THR A 48 9.72 -6.37 -13.79
C THR A 48 9.91 -4.94 -13.30
N TYR A 49 10.98 -4.27 -13.74
CA TYR A 49 11.24 -2.85 -13.45
C TYR A 49 10.08 -1.96 -13.91
N ILE A 50 9.67 -2.07 -15.18
CA ILE A 50 8.59 -1.25 -15.74
C ILE A 50 7.28 -1.50 -14.99
N ALA A 51 6.93 -2.77 -14.76
CA ALA A 51 5.72 -3.12 -14.01
C ALA A 51 5.75 -2.54 -12.60
N THR A 52 6.88 -2.65 -11.90
CA THR A 52 7.07 -2.12 -10.55
C THR A 52 6.95 -0.60 -10.52
N LEU A 53 7.55 0.09 -11.49
CA LEU A 53 7.48 1.54 -11.62
C LEU A 53 6.02 2.02 -11.82
N LEU A 54 5.28 1.35 -12.71
CA LEU A 54 3.87 1.66 -12.96
C LEU A 54 3.00 1.41 -11.73
N LEU A 55 3.25 0.32 -10.99
CA LEU A 55 2.57 0.03 -9.72
C LEU A 55 2.87 1.11 -8.67
N ALA A 56 4.11 1.57 -8.55
CA ALA A 56 4.47 2.65 -7.63
C ALA A 56 3.73 3.96 -7.96
N VAL A 57 3.67 4.34 -9.24
CA VAL A 57 2.90 5.51 -9.69
C VAL A 57 1.41 5.34 -9.40
N LEU A 58 0.85 4.16 -9.66
CA LEU A 58 -0.55 3.87 -9.39
C LEU A 58 -0.87 3.95 -7.89
N ALA A 59 -0.01 3.42 -7.02
CA ALA A 59 -0.14 3.55 -5.57
C ALA A 59 -0.12 5.02 -5.13
N ALA A 60 0.82 5.82 -5.66
CA ALA A 60 0.90 7.26 -5.38
C ALA A 60 -0.39 8.01 -5.80
N ALA A 61 -0.91 7.69 -6.98
CA ALA A 61 -2.15 8.27 -7.49
C ALA A 61 -3.35 7.90 -6.60
N LEU A 62 -3.46 6.63 -6.19
CA LEU A 62 -4.53 6.15 -5.31
C LEU A 62 -4.49 6.79 -3.92
N PHE A 63 -3.31 7.03 -3.35
CA PHE A 63 -3.18 7.73 -2.07
C PHE A 63 -3.46 9.23 -2.16
N THR A 64 -3.20 9.84 -3.32
CA THR A 64 -3.50 11.27 -3.55
C THR A 64 -5.00 11.50 -3.84
N ALA A 65 -5.70 10.50 -4.39
CA ALA A 65 -7.09 10.60 -4.81
C ALA A 65 -8.08 11.01 -3.69
N PRO A 66 -8.02 10.50 -2.44
CA PRO A 66 -8.84 10.96 -1.33
C PRO A 66 -8.79 12.48 -1.08
N ALA A 67 -7.58 13.06 -1.09
CA ALA A 67 -7.39 14.49 -0.89
C ALA A 67 -7.99 15.31 -2.03
N ALA A 68 -7.84 14.83 -3.28
CA ALA A 68 -8.44 15.45 -4.46
C ALA A 68 -9.98 15.35 -4.44
N LEU A 69 -10.51 14.18 -4.11
CA LEU A 69 -11.95 13.93 -4.01
C LEU A 69 -12.59 14.82 -2.94
N HIS A 70 -11.93 14.93 -1.78
CA HIS A 70 -12.37 15.85 -0.73
C HIS A 70 -12.38 17.30 -1.24
N ARG A 71 -11.28 17.79 -1.83
CA ARG A 71 -11.22 19.16 -2.37
C ARG A 71 -12.30 19.45 -3.42
N ALA A 72 -12.68 18.45 -4.22
CA ALA A 72 -13.69 18.58 -5.27
C ALA A 72 -15.13 18.51 -4.74
N LEU A 73 -15.45 17.55 -3.86
CA LEU A 73 -16.82 17.28 -3.42
C LEU A 73 -17.21 17.93 -2.08
N PHE A 74 -16.27 18.53 -1.34
CA PHE A 74 -16.58 19.21 -0.07
C PHE A 74 -17.65 20.31 -0.24
N ARG A 75 -17.69 20.95 -1.41
CA ARG A 75 -18.70 21.97 -1.76
C ARG A 75 -20.11 21.43 -2.02
N ARG A 76 -20.29 20.10 -2.15
CA ARG A 76 -21.57 19.45 -2.49
C ARG A 76 -22.26 18.72 -1.32
N GLY A 77 -21.75 18.79 -0.10
CA GLY A 77 -22.43 18.28 1.11
C GLY A 77 -22.51 16.76 1.28
N ALA A 78 -21.97 15.96 0.34
CA ALA A 78 -22.04 14.49 0.36
C ALA A 78 -20.94 13.82 1.22
N LYS A 79 -20.83 14.20 2.50
CA LYS A 79 -19.74 13.79 3.40
C LYS A 79 -19.59 12.27 3.64
N PRO A 80 -20.66 11.47 3.84
CA PRO A 80 -20.51 10.03 4.14
C PRO A 80 -19.92 9.22 2.98
N GLN A 81 -20.27 9.59 1.74
CA GLN A 81 -19.82 8.89 0.53
C GLN A 81 -18.34 9.16 0.25
N ILE A 82 -17.84 10.37 0.56
CA ILE A 82 -16.42 10.73 0.40
C ILE A 82 -15.55 9.87 1.31
N VAL A 83 -15.96 9.65 2.57
CA VAL A 83 -15.19 8.85 3.53
C VAL A 83 -15.11 7.37 3.09
N GLN A 84 -16.24 6.79 2.67
CA GLN A 84 -16.25 5.39 2.18
C GLN A 84 -15.39 5.22 0.92
N MET A 85 -15.50 6.15 -0.04
CA MET A 85 -14.68 6.09 -1.26
C MET A 85 -13.19 6.26 -0.95
N SER A 86 -12.86 7.18 -0.05
CA SER A 86 -11.48 7.43 0.38
C SER A 86 -10.87 6.22 1.06
N SER A 87 -11.62 5.52 1.91
CA SER A 87 -11.17 4.28 2.54
C SER A 87 -10.94 3.15 1.53
N ARG A 88 -11.81 3.02 0.51
CA ARG A 88 -11.62 2.06 -0.58
C ARG A 88 -10.38 2.36 -1.42
N LEU A 89 -10.17 3.63 -1.78
CA LEU A 89 -8.98 4.09 -2.50
C LEU A 89 -7.71 3.86 -1.70
N ALA A 90 -7.72 4.15 -0.40
CA ALA A 90 -6.61 3.87 0.51
C ALA A 90 -6.28 2.37 0.56
N THR A 91 -7.30 1.51 0.69
CA THR A 91 -7.13 0.05 0.73
C THR A 91 -6.59 -0.50 -0.60
N ALA A 92 -7.12 0.00 -1.72
CA ALA A 92 -6.62 -0.36 -3.06
C ALA A 92 -5.17 0.11 -3.24
N GLY A 93 -4.86 1.36 -2.85
CA GLY A 93 -3.52 1.92 -2.91
C GLY A 93 -2.50 1.12 -2.09
N LEU A 94 -2.90 0.68 -0.89
CA LEU A 94 -2.06 -0.18 -0.05
C LEU A 94 -1.81 -1.54 -0.71
N SER A 95 -2.83 -2.13 -1.32
CA SER A 95 -2.68 -3.40 -2.04
C SER A 95 -1.72 -3.28 -3.23
N VAL A 96 -1.83 -2.20 -4.00
CA VAL A 96 -0.91 -1.90 -5.11
C VAL A 96 0.51 -1.62 -4.60
N LEU A 97 0.65 -0.93 -3.46
CA LEU A 97 1.94 -0.67 -2.84
C LEU A 97 2.65 -1.97 -2.42
N VAL A 98 1.92 -2.94 -1.88
CA VAL A 98 2.50 -4.27 -1.55
C VAL A 98 3.11 -4.92 -2.79
N LEU A 99 2.42 -4.85 -3.93
CA LEU A 99 2.93 -5.38 -5.19
C LEU A 99 4.16 -4.60 -5.68
N ALA A 100 4.16 -3.27 -5.55
CA ALA A 100 5.31 -2.43 -5.91
C ALA A 100 6.55 -2.73 -5.04
N LEU A 101 6.37 -2.86 -3.72
CA LEU A 101 7.47 -3.23 -2.80
C LEU A 101 8.01 -4.62 -3.11
N THR A 102 7.11 -5.59 -3.35
CA THR A 102 7.46 -6.96 -3.72
C THR A 102 8.28 -6.98 -5.02
N GLY A 103 7.79 -6.29 -6.07
CA GLY A 103 8.48 -6.20 -7.36
C GLY A 103 9.84 -5.51 -7.25
N SER A 104 9.95 -4.48 -6.41
CA SER A 104 11.20 -3.76 -6.18
C SER A 104 12.24 -4.63 -5.48
N VAL A 105 11.88 -5.33 -4.40
CA VAL A 105 12.81 -6.24 -3.70
C VAL A 105 13.21 -7.40 -4.60
N LEU A 106 12.24 -7.99 -5.31
CA LEU A 106 12.50 -9.06 -6.29
C LEU A 106 13.53 -8.59 -7.32
N LEU A 107 13.32 -7.42 -7.93
CA LEU A 107 14.23 -6.87 -8.93
C LEU A 107 15.63 -6.62 -8.37
N VAL A 108 15.75 -5.97 -7.22
CA VAL A 108 17.04 -5.63 -6.61
C VAL A 108 17.84 -6.89 -6.26
N VAL A 109 17.18 -7.89 -5.67
CA VAL A 109 17.84 -9.15 -5.30
C VAL A 109 18.13 -10.01 -6.53
N ASP A 110 17.26 -10.02 -7.54
CA ASP A 110 17.53 -10.69 -8.82
C ASP A 110 18.77 -10.13 -9.52
N VAL A 111 18.92 -8.80 -9.55
CA VAL A 111 20.07 -8.12 -10.17
C VAL A 111 21.38 -8.36 -9.40
N THR A 112 21.33 -8.53 -8.07
CA THR A 112 22.51 -8.63 -7.21
C THR A 112 22.93 -10.06 -6.88
N ALA A 113 21.96 -10.96 -6.68
CA ALA A 113 22.16 -12.33 -6.21
C ALA A 113 21.53 -13.40 -7.14
N GLY A 114 20.89 -12.99 -8.23
CA GLY A 114 20.30 -13.87 -9.24
C GLY A 114 18.84 -14.25 -8.99
N ARG A 115 18.23 -14.89 -10.00
CA ARG A 115 16.78 -15.12 -10.10
C ARG A 115 16.18 -15.87 -8.92
N ALA A 116 16.83 -16.94 -8.47
CA ALA A 116 16.32 -17.76 -7.38
C ALA A 116 16.26 -16.97 -6.06
N ALA A 117 17.31 -16.21 -5.75
CA ALA A 117 17.34 -15.32 -4.59
C ALA A 117 16.29 -14.21 -4.72
N GLY A 118 16.13 -13.64 -5.92
CA GLY A 118 15.11 -12.63 -6.21
C GLY A 118 13.68 -13.14 -5.95
N ILE A 119 13.35 -14.34 -6.43
CA ILE A 119 12.04 -14.96 -6.19
C ILE A 119 11.82 -15.23 -4.70
N ALA A 120 12.82 -15.78 -4.00
CA ALA A 120 12.71 -16.05 -2.57
C ALA A 120 12.52 -14.76 -1.75
N ALA A 121 13.28 -13.72 -2.06
CA ALA A 121 13.15 -12.42 -1.41
C ALA A 121 11.80 -11.77 -1.71
N GLY A 122 11.36 -11.78 -2.97
CA GLY A 122 10.03 -11.28 -3.37
C GLY A 122 8.89 -12.01 -2.67
N ALA A 123 8.93 -13.35 -2.63
CA ALA A 123 7.95 -14.16 -1.92
C ALA A 123 7.93 -13.86 -0.42
N GLY A 124 9.12 -13.71 0.20
CA GLY A 124 9.26 -13.31 1.59
C GLY A 124 8.68 -11.93 1.88
N THR A 125 9.01 -10.93 1.07
CA THR A 125 8.45 -9.57 1.17
C THR A 125 6.93 -9.60 1.03
N PHE A 126 6.40 -10.30 0.03
CA PHE A 126 4.96 -10.43 -0.16
C PHE A 126 4.28 -11.07 1.06
N ALA A 127 4.84 -12.16 1.58
CA ALA A 127 4.31 -12.86 2.74
C ALA A 127 4.32 -11.96 4.00
N VAL A 128 5.41 -11.23 4.24
CA VAL A 128 5.50 -10.28 5.36
C VAL A 128 4.49 -9.16 5.21
N CYS A 129 4.40 -8.54 4.04
CA CYS A 129 3.46 -7.45 3.77
C CYS A 129 2.01 -7.90 3.92
N VAL A 130 1.63 -9.04 3.33
CA VAL A 130 0.27 -9.60 3.44
C VAL A 130 -0.02 -10.06 4.87
N GLY A 131 0.97 -10.62 5.58
CA GLY A 131 0.87 -10.98 6.99
C GLY A 131 0.58 -9.78 7.88
N LEU A 132 1.40 -8.73 7.77
CA LEU A 132 1.28 -7.53 8.60
C LEU A 132 0.03 -6.71 8.25
N TRP A 133 -0.27 -6.48 6.97
CA TRP A 133 -1.41 -5.64 6.56
C TRP A 133 -2.72 -6.40 6.42
N GLY A 134 -2.69 -7.70 6.16
CA GLY A 134 -3.89 -8.50 5.92
C GLY A 134 -4.25 -9.42 7.07
N VAL A 135 -3.28 -10.12 7.66
CA VAL A 135 -3.53 -11.15 8.68
C VAL A 135 -3.65 -10.52 10.06
N LEU A 136 -2.72 -9.64 10.44
CA LEU A 136 -2.72 -8.98 11.75
C LEU A 136 -4.03 -8.24 12.07
N PRO A 137 -4.58 -7.36 11.22
CA PRO A 137 -5.84 -6.68 11.54
C PRO A 137 -7.04 -7.63 11.59
N ARG A 138 -7.02 -8.73 10.81
CA ARG A 138 -8.08 -9.76 10.89
C ARG A 138 -8.01 -10.55 12.19
N LEU A 139 -6.81 -10.87 12.67
CA LEU A 139 -6.62 -11.54 13.95
C LEU A 139 -7.05 -10.65 15.13
N VAL A 140 -6.65 -9.37 15.12
CA VAL A 140 -7.05 -8.39 16.15
C VAL A 140 -8.56 -8.15 16.14
N ARG A 141 -9.19 -8.07 14.96
CA ARG A 141 -10.66 -8.00 14.88
C ARG A 141 -11.33 -9.23 15.48
N ARG A 142 -10.83 -10.43 15.19
CA ARG A 142 -11.38 -11.69 15.73
C ARG A 142 -11.25 -11.77 17.25
N SER A 143 -10.14 -11.31 17.83
CA SER A 143 -9.97 -11.31 19.29
C SER A 143 -10.91 -10.34 19.99
N LEU A 144 -11.17 -9.17 19.40
CA LEU A 144 -12.10 -8.19 19.95
C LEU A 144 -13.56 -8.68 19.94
N THR A 145 -13.99 -9.34 18.85
CA THR A 145 -15.33 -9.93 18.79
C THR A 145 -15.52 -11.04 19.83
N ARG A 146 -14.51 -11.90 20.03
CA ARG A 146 -14.54 -12.91 21.10
C ARG A 146 -14.64 -12.32 22.50
N ALA A 147 -13.87 -11.28 22.81
CA ALA A 147 -13.88 -10.66 24.12
C ALA A 147 -15.24 -10.01 24.47
N GLN A 148 -15.97 -9.51 23.46
CA GLN A 148 -17.33 -8.99 23.64
C GLN A 148 -18.36 -10.11 23.89
N GLU A 149 -18.27 -11.24 23.17
CA GLU A 149 -19.16 -12.40 23.41
C GLU A 149 -18.99 -13.00 24.81
N GLU A 150 -17.77 -12.96 25.36
CA GLU A 150 -17.45 -13.44 26.71
C GLU A 150 -17.89 -12.48 27.83
N THR A 151 -18.13 -11.20 27.51
CA THR A 151 -18.68 -10.21 28.46
C THR A 151 -20.20 -10.09 28.43
N ASP A 152 -20.85 -10.57 27.37
CA ASP A 152 -22.32 -10.51 27.17
C ASP A 152 -23.02 -11.83 27.57
N THR A 153 -22.28 -12.83 28.05
CA THR A 153 -22.85 -14.08 28.59
C THR A 153 -23.29 -13.86 30.05
N PRO A 154 -24.58 -13.96 30.38
CA PRO A 154 -25.04 -13.80 31.76
C PRO A 154 -24.51 -14.97 32.60
N SER A 155 -23.84 -14.66 33.71
CA SER A 155 -23.49 -15.65 34.73
C SER A 155 -24.75 -16.41 35.20
N PRO A 156 -24.69 -17.75 35.31
CA PRO A 156 -25.84 -18.58 35.71
C PRO A 156 -26.26 -18.38 37.16
#